data_AF-A0A017TFE5-F1
#
_entry.id   AF-A0A017TFE5-F1
#
_cell.length_a   1.000
_cell.length_b   1.000
_cell.length_c   1.000
_cell.angle_alpha   90.00
_cell.angle_beta   90.00
_cell.angle_gamma   90.00
#
_symmetry.space_group_name_H-M   'P 1'
#
loop_
_entity.id
_entity.type
_entity.pdbx_description
1 polymer ?
#
loop_
_entity_poly.entity_id
_entity_poly.type
_entity_poly.pdbx_seq_one_letter_code
_entity_poly.pdbx_strand_id
1 'polypeptide(L)'
;MRQASAAPVTGAAAVRSRVSPTPVLPHVAPVGPAAAAASNDDPALVTALPLPLPSPSTPFALPAPPAPSAEPVSLPGGALPEEALSMRFTLLPGVTLPPGVKEKVTRIADGYFRRTGKPLVVTSGVRDAVSQADAMYDLFRLGADVDTLYRNKGALREIQRAYNAGRAASRPEGVVVAAMGEVIRRQVESGVYISAHLRSGAVDVRNRDMSLSEKRALLDAVLEVGGVTALEETRPPHYHLQVD
;
A
#
# COMPACT_ATOMS: atom_id res chain seq x y z
N MET A 1 54.39 -21.04 41.63
CA MET A 1 54.06 -20.98 43.07
C MET A 1 53.85 -19.53 43.48
N ARG A 2 52.60 -19.11 43.69
CA ARG A 2 52.16 -18.16 44.73
C ARG A 2 50.64 -17.99 44.57
N GLN A 3 49.95 -18.57 45.54
CA GLN A 3 48.53 -18.42 45.82
C GLN A 3 48.27 -17.04 46.44
N ALA A 4 47.11 -16.45 46.16
CA ALA A 4 46.35 -15.56 47.06
C ALA A 4 44.94 -15.45 46.47
N SER A 5 43.99 -16.23 47.00
CA SER A 5 43.04 -15.85 48.05
C SER A 5 41.84 -15.07 47.51
N ALA A 6 40.75 -15.82 47.35
CA ALA A 6 39.40 -15.33 47.21
C ALA A 6 38.85 -14.82 48.55
N ALA A 7 37.97 -13.83 48.49
CA ALA A 7 37.02 -13.51 49.55
C ALA A 7 35.61 -13.38 48.93
N PRO A 8 34.58 -14.03 49.48
CA PRO A 8 33.21 -13.87 49.02
C PRO A 8 32.53 -12.72 49.77
N VAL A 9 31.87 -11.82 49.04
CA VAL A 9 30.96 -10.84 49.65
C VAL A 9 29.53 -11.31 49.42
N THR A 10 28.99 -11.95 50.45
CA THR A 10 27.57 -12.25 50.62
C THR A 10 26.82 -10.96 50.98
N GLY A 11 26.06 -10.42 50.04
CA GLY A 11 25.14 -9.30 50.27
C GLY A 11 23.69 -9.74 50.03
N ALA A 12 23.04 -10.23 51.07
CA ALA A 12 21.60 -10.48 51.09
C ALA A 12 20.85 -9.15 51.19
N ALA A 13 20.26 -8.70 50.07
CA ALA A 13 19.37 -7.55 50.05
C ALA A 13 17.92 -8.02 50.19
N ALA A 14 17.28 -7.55 51.25
CA ALA A 14 15.94 -7.88 51.67
C ALA A 14 14.86 -7.55 50.62
N VAL A 15 14.01 -8.55 50.34
CA VAL A 15 12.73 -8.41 49.68
C VAL A 15 11.81 -7.57 50.58
N ARG A 16 11.58 -6.31 50.23
CA ARG A 16 10.48 -5.51 50.78
C ARG A 16 9.32 -5.53 49.79
N SER A 17 8.36 -6.42 50.03
CA SER A 17 7.03 -6.37 49.41
C SER A 17 6.36 -5.03 49.76
N ARG A 18 6.37 -4.09 48.81
CA ARG A 18 5.49 -2.93 48.87
C ARG A 18 4.16 -3.34 48.25
N VAL A 19 3.17 -3.56 49.11
CA VAL A 19 1.75 -3.60 48.72
C VAL A 19 1.39 -2.18 48.30
N SER A 20 1.17 -1.98 47.01
CA SER A 20 0.64 -0.71 46.49
C SER A 20 -0.84 -0.59 46.88
N PRO A 21 -1.30 0.53 47.47
CA PRO A 21 -2.70 0.75 47.71
C PRO A 21 -3.44 0.93 46.38
N THR A 22 -4.56 0.20 46.25
CA THR A 22 -5.50 0.26 45.13
C THR A 22 -5.99 1.70 44.92
N PRO A 23 -5.92 2.26 43.70
CA PRO A 23 -6.57 3.53 43.42
C PRO A 23 -8.09 3.36 43.43
N VAL A 24 -8.76 4.06 44.36
CA VAL A 24 -10.21 4.22 44.39
C VAL A 24 -10.61 5.07 43.18
N LEU A 25 -11.27 4.47 42.20
CA LEU A 25 -11.87 5.18 41.07
C LEU A 25 -13.13 5.93 41.54
N PRO A 26 -13.35 7.19 41.11
CA PRO A 26 -14.62 7.87 41.35
C PRO A 26 -15.75 7.21 40.56
N HIS A 27 -16.84 6.94 41.28
CA HIS A 27 -18.09 6.36 40.80
C HIS A 27 -18.73 7.32 39.78
N VAL A 28 -18.68 6.97 38.50
CA VAL A 28 -19.47 7.65 37.46
C VAL A 28 -20.92 7.17 37.58
N ALA A 29 -21.85 8.11 37.73
CA ALA A 29 -23.28 7.85 37.78
C ALA A 29 -23.80 7.37 36.41
N PRO A 30 -24.78 6.43 36.38
CA PRO A 30 -25.42 6.01 35.14
C PRO A 30 -26.41 7.10 34.68
N VAL A 31 -26.13 7.72 33.53
CA VAL A 31 -27.14 8.49 32.80
C VAL A 31 -28.06 7.48 32.12
N GLY A 32 -29.31 7.46 32.56
CA GLY A 32 -30.33 6.49 32.14
C GLY A 32 -30.80 6.63 30.70
N PRO A 33 -31.61 5.65 30.23
CA PRO A 33 -32.11 5.60 28.87
C PRO A 33 -33.31 6.55 28.69
N ALA A 34 -33.24 7.44 27.71
CA ALA A 34 -34.41 8.11 27.19
C ALA A 34 -35.14 7.17 26.22
N ALA A 35 -36.23 6.59 26.71
CA ALA A 35 -37.23 5.89 25.91
C ALA A 35 -38.41 6.82 25.61
N ALA A 36 -39.23 6.36 24.64
CA ALA A 36 -40.53 6.86 24.20
C ALA A 36 -40.48 8.03 23.20
N ALA A 37 -41.30 8.08 22.15
CA ALA A 37 -42.26 7.17 21.52
C ALA A 37 -42.83 7.98 20.33
N ALA A 38 -43.20 7.31 19.24
CA ALA A 38 -44.47 7.54 18.51
C ALA A 38 -44.36 7.02 17.07
N SER A 39 -45.13 5.97 16.87
CA SER A 39 -45.72 5.44 15.65
C SER A 39 -46.26 6.52 14.69
N ASN A 40 -46.22 6.28 13.38
CA ASN A 40 -47.41 5.93 12.58
C ASN A 40 -47.16 5.99 11.06
N ASP A 41 -47.82 5.05 10.37
CA ASP A 41 -48.30 5.08 8.98
C ASP A 41 -47.33 4.92 7.80
N ASP A 42 -47.16 3.65 7.38
CA ASP A 42 -47.34 3.20 5.99
C ASP A 42 -48.86 3.30 5.64
N PRO A 43 -49.34 3.47 4.38
CA PRO A 43 -48.77 2.87 3.17
C PRO A 43 -48.87 3.70 1.86
N ALA A 44 -47.93 3.52 0.93
CA ALA A 44 -48.23 3.73 -0.50
C ALA A 44 -47.27 2.95 -1.40
N LEU A 45 -47.70 1.75 -1.76
CA LEU A 45 -47.33 1.06 -3.00
C LEU A 45 -47.59 1.97 -4.19
N VAL A 46 -46.52 2.44 -4.85
CA VAL A 46 -46.59 2.91 -6.24
C VAL A 46 -45.74 1.98 -7.10
N THR A 47 -46.43 1.00 -7.65
CA THR A 47 -46.01 0.16 -8.77
C THR A 47 -45.77 1.05 -9.99
N ALA A 48 -44.53 1.43 -10.26
CA ALA A 48 -44.14 2.03 -11.53
C ALA A 48 -43.70 0.93 -12.50
N LEU A 49 -44.47 0.78 -13.57
CA LEU A 49 -44.27 -0.16 -14.67
C LEU A 49 -42.95 0.10 -15.43
N PRO A 50 -42.34 -0.96 -16.01
CA PRO A 50 -41.12 -0.83 -16.80
C PRO A 50 -41.40 -0.15 -18.14
N LEU A 51 -40.64 0.91 -18.44
CA LEU A 51 -40.57 1.51 -19.78
C LEU A 51 -39.79 0.59 -20.74
N PRO A 52 -40.27 0.39 -21.98
CA PRO A 52 -39.59 -0.44 -22.97
C PRO A 52 -38.32 0.25 -23.49
N LEU A 53 -37.19 -0.47 -23.40
CA LEU A 53 -35.92 -0.12 -24.05
C LEU A 53 -36.03 -0.38 -25.56
N PRO A 54 -35.72 0.59 -26.44
CA PRO A 54 -35.48 0.30 -27.85
C PRO A 54 -34.12 -0.38 -28.02
N SER A 55 -34.10 -1.51 -28.73
CA SER A 55 -32.91 -2.14 -29.32
C SER A 55 -33.09 -2.21 -30.85
N PRO A 56 -32.07 -2.57 -31.63
CA PRO A 56 -30.87 -1.82 -31.95
C PRO A 56 -30.83 -1.46 -33.45
N SER A 57 -30.46 -0.24 -33.81
CA SER A 57 -30.14 0.09 -35.20
C SER A 57 -28.74 -0.42 -35.55
N THR A 58 -28.72 -1.29 -36.54
CA THR A 58 -27.57 -1.90 -37.23
C THR A 58 -26.40 -0.95 -37.51
N PRO A 59 -25.15 -1.41 -37.36
CA PRO A 59 -23.97 -0.64 -37.74
C PRO A 59 -23.84 -0.53 -39.28
N PHE A 60 -23.52 0.67 -39.73
CA PHE A 60 -23.07 0.96 -41.09
C PHE A 60 -21.70 0.31 -41.30
N ALA A 61 -21.64 -0.74 -42.13
CA ALA A 61 -20.39 -1.39 -42.50
C ALA A 61 -19.63 -0.50 -43.49
N LEU A 62 -18.50 0.07 -43.05
CA LEU A 62 -17.55 0.71 -43.96
C LEU A 62 -16.81 -0.38 -44.76
N PRO A 63 -16.52 -0.16 -46.05
CA PRO A 63 -15.72 -1.07 -46.85
C PRO A 63 -14.29 -1.16 -46.30
N ALA A 64 -13.77 -2.37 -46.21
CA ALA A 64 -12.40 -2.66 -45.77
C ALA A 64 -11.38 -2.09 -46.78
N PRO A 65 -10.29 -1.44 -46.32
CA PRO A 65 -9.17 -1.09 -47.19
C PRO A 65 -8.44 -2.37 -47.66
N PRO A 66 -7.83 -2.36 -48.86
CA PRO A 66 -7.06 -3.50 -49.37
C PRO A 66 -5.87 -3.80 -48.47
N ALA A 67 -5.68 -5.09 -48.17
CA ALA A 67 -4.57 -5.59 -47.38
C ALA A 67 -3.23 -5.27 -48.08
N PRO A 68 -2.27 -4.60 -47.39
CA PRO A 68 -0.89 -4.60 -47.86
C PRO A 68 -0.34 -6.02 -47.71
N SER A 69 0.08 -6.61 -48.81
CA SER A 69 0.91 -7.82 -48.80
C SER A 69 2.24 -7.47 -48.14
N ALA A 70 2.35 -7.76 -46.84
CA ALA A 70 3.60 -7.65 -46.11
C ALA A 70 4.29 -9.01 -46.19
N GLU A 71 5.31 -9.10 -47.02
CA GLU A 71 6.28 -10.19 -46.95
C GLU A 71 6.94 -10.21 -45.57
N PRO A 72 7.18 -11.39 -44.97
CA PRO A 72 7.85 -11.49 -43.69
C PRO A 72 9.35 -11.21 -43.85
N VAL A 73 9.73 -9.94 -43.71
CA VAL A 73 11.14 -9.56 -43.52
C VAL A 73 11.57 -10.10 -42.16
N SER A 74 12.22 -11.27 -42.19
CA SER A 74 12.87 -11.87 -41.03
C SER A 74 14.12 -11.06 -40.70
N LEU A 75 14.02 -10.17 -39.70
CA LEU A 75 15.19 -9.48 -39.15
C LEU A 75 15.89 -10.39 -38.13
N PRO A 76 17.24 -10.49 -38.18
CA PRO A 76 18.02 -11.26 -37.22
C PRO A 76 17.93 -10.62 -35.82
N GLY A 77 17.86 -11.48 -34.80
CA GLY A 77 17.66 -11.14 -33.39
C GLY A 77 18.70 -10.18 -32.81
N GLY A 78 18.48 -8.88 -33.01
CA GLY A 78 19.10 -7.81 -32.23
C GLY A 78 18.29 -7.58 -30.96
N ALA A 79 18.91 -7.81 -29.80
CA ALA A 79 18.39 -7.29 -28.54
C ALA A 79 18.11 -5.79 -28.73
N LEU A 80 16.86 -5.36 -28.49
CA LEU A 80 16.52 -3.94 -28.54
C LEU A 80 17.44 -3.19 -27.57
N PRO A 81 17.99 -2.02 -27.95
CA PRO A 81 18.83 -1.24 -27.05
C PRO A 81 18.08 -0.97 -25.74
N GLU A 82 18.76 -1.12 -24.61
CA GLU A 82 18.20 -0.96 -23.25
C GLU A 82 17.47 0.40 -23.04
N GLU A 83 17.87 1.42 -23.82
CA GLU A 83 17.19 2.72 -23.84
C GLU A 83 15.76 2.67 -24.38
N ALA A 84 15.45 1.79 -25.35
CA ALA A 84 14.09 1.64 -25.87
C ALA A 84 13.16 0.91 -24.86
N LEU A 85 13.72 0.05 -24.01
CA LEU A 85 13.01 -0.58 -22.89
C LEU A 85 12.69 0.44 -21.77
N SER A 86 13.50 1.49 -21.66
CA SER A 86 13.34 2.59 -20.69
C SER A 86 12.26 3.60 -21.10
N MET A 87 11.66 3.48 -22.29
CA MET A 87 10.64 4.41 -22.79
C MET A 87 9.19 4.04 -22.43
N ARG A 88 8.95 2.87 -21.84
CA ARG A 88 7.57 2.35 -21.66
C ARG A 88 6.98 2.56 -20.27
N PHE A 89 7.78 3.05 -19.33
CA PHE A 89 7.28 3.55 -18.06
C PHE A 89 8.10 4.73 -17.55
N THR A 90 7.46 5.58 -16.76
CA THR A 90 8.09 6.74 -16.11
C THR A 90 8.11 6.52 -14.61
N LEU A 91 9.28 6.72 -13.99
CA LEU A 91 9.44 6.76 -12.54
C LEU A 91 9.21 8.19 -12.04
N LEU A 92 8.44 8.37 -10.97
CA LEU A 92 8.42 9.65 -10.28
C LEU A 92 9.79 9.97 -9.63
N PRO A 93 10.11 11.25 -9.40
CA PRO A 93 11.35 11.63 -8.74
C PRO A 93 11.55 10.91 -7.40
N GLY A 94 12.77 10.41 -7.16
CA GLY A 94 13.12 9.68 -5.93
C GLY A 94 12.69 8.21 -5.90
N VAL A 95 11.95 7.72 -6.92
CA VAL A 95 11.58 6.30 -6.99
C VAL A 95 12.73 5.46 -7.52
N THR A 96 13.12 4.44 -6.75
CA THR A 96 14.14 3.46 -7.15
C THR A 96 13.55 2.06 -7.18
N LEU A 97 13.89 1.28 -8.21
CA LEU A 97 13.49 -0.12 -8.37
C LEU A 97 14.72 -1.03 -8.33
N PRO A 98 14.74 -2.08 -7.47
CA PRO A 98 15.78 -3.11 -7.53
C PRO A 98 15.80 -3.81 -8.90
N PRO A 99 16.94 -4.37 -9.34
CA PRO A 99 17.07 -4.97 -10.67
C PRO A 99 15.97 -5.99 -11.01
N GLY A 100 15.67 -6.93 -10.12
CA GLY A 100 14.64 -7.96 -10.37
C GLY A 100 13.22 -7.38 -10.46
N VAL A 101 12.90 -6.38 -9.64
CA VAL A 101 11.62 -5.66 -9.72
C VAL A 101 11.55 -4.84 -11.00
N LYS A 102 12.62 -4.11 -11.34
CA LYS A 102 12.71 -3.31 -12.55
C LYS A 102 12.46 -4.17 -13.78
N GLU A 103 13.07 -5.36 -13.86
CA GLU A 103 12.87 -6.30 -14.97
C GLU A 103 11.40 -6.73 -15.12
N LYS A 104 10.71 -7.09 -14.03
CA LYS A 104 9.28 -7.44 -14.10
C LYS A 104 8.43 -6.23 -14.50
N VAL A 105 8.68 -5.06 -13.91
CA VAL A 105 7.97 -3.82 -14.24
C VAL A 105 8.17 -3.44 -15.70
N THR A 106 9.36 -3.59 -16.27
CA THR A 106 9.62 -3.37 -17.70
C THR A 106 8.74 -4.28 -18.55
N ARG A 107 8.67 -5.59 -18.24
CA ARG A 107 7.82 -6.53 -18.99
C ARG A 107 6.32 -6.20 -18.88
N ILE A 108 5.86 -5.76 -17.71
CA ILE A 108 4.48 -5.30 -17.51
C ILE A 108 4.22 -4.03 -18.32
N ALA A 109 5.15 -3.07 -18.28
CA ALA A 109 5.07 -1.83 -19.05
C ALA A 109 5.03 -2.09 -20.56
N ASP A 110 5.81 -3.05 -21.05
CA ASP A 110 5.75 -3.51 -22.44
C ASP A 110 4.37 -4.08 -22.79
N GLY A 111 3.85 -4.98 -21.96
CA GLY A 111 2.53 -5.57 -22.16
C GLY A 111 1.41 -4.52 -22.16
N TYR A 112 1.49 -3.54 -21.25
CA TYR A 112 0.54 -2.44 -21.15
C TYR A 112 0.64 -1.51 -22.37
N PHE A 113 1.86 -1.12 -22.75
CA PHE A 113 2.09 -0.21 -23.88
C PHE A 113 1.63 -0.83 -25.19
N ARG A 114 1.88 -2.13 -25.43
CA ARG A 114 1.38 -2.81 -26.64
C ARG A 114 -0.14 -2.74 -26.78
N ARG A 115 -0.88 -2.73 -25.66
CA ARG A 115 -2.35 -2.72 -25.62
C ARG A 115 -2.96 -1.32 -25.68
N THR A 116 -2.24 -0.32 -25.17
CA THR A 116 -2.79 1.02 -24.93
C THR A 116 -2.09 2.15 -25.71
N GLY A 117 -0.86 1.90 -26.18
CA GLY A 117 0.02 2.94 -26.74
C GLY A 117 0.50 3.97 -25.69
N LYS A 118 0.24 3.76 -24.40
CA LYS A 118 0.58 4.69 -23.32
C LYS A 118 1.65 4.11 -22.39
N PRO A 119 2.58 4.94 -21.87
CA PRO A 119 3.54 4.49 -20.88
C PRO A 119 2.87 4.33 -19.51
N LEU A 120 3.39 3.40 -18.69
CA LEU A 120 3.00 3.30 -17.28
C LEU A 120 3.65 4.39 -16.43
N VAL A 121 2.96 4.85 -15.39
CA VAL A 121 3.54 5.82 -14.43
C VAL A 121 3.69 5.13 -13.08
N VAL A 122 4.93 4.87 -12.70
CA VAL A 122 5.30 4.28 -11.41
C VAL A 122 5.46 5.40 -10.40
N THR A 123 4.58 5.41 -9.41
CA THR A 123 4.51 6.47 -8.39
C THR A 123 5.32 6.15 -7.15
N SER A 124 5.55 4.87 -6.88
CA SER A 124 6.35 4.45 -5.73
C SER A 124 7.03 3.11 -6.04
N GLY A 125 8.18 2.88 -5.44
CA GLY A 125 8.98 1.67 -5.62
C GLY A 125 9.35 1.08 -4.26
N VAL A 126 10.57 0.56 -4.15
CA VAL A 126 11.08 0.14 -2.83
C VAL A 126 11.28 1.37 -1.97
N ARG A 127 10.73 1.30 -0.76
CA ARG A 127 10.86 2.37 0.23
C ARG A 127 11.89 1.97 1.27
N ASP A 128 12.72 2.92 1.66
CA ASP A 128 13.45 2.78 2.91
C ASP A 128 12.52 3.04 4.10
N ALA A 129 13.05 2.80 5.30
CA ALA A 129 12.27 2.92 6.53
C ALA A 129 11.75 4.36 6.76
N VAL A 130 12.51 5.38 6.35
CA VAL A 130 12.15 6.79 6.54
C VAL A 130 11.05 7.20 5.58
N SER A 131 11.17 6.86 4.30
CA SER A 131 10.15 7.12 3.27
C SER A 131 8.84 6.40 3.58
N GLN A 132 8.90 5.18 4.11
CA GLN A 132 7.71 4.49 4.59
C GLN A 132 7.10 5.16 5.82
N ALA A 133 7.92 5.66 6.74
CA ALA A 133 7.44 6.40 7.90
C ALA A 133 6.76 7.72 7.52
N ASP A 134 7.29 8.44 6.53
CA ASP A 134 6.71 9.66 6.00
C ASP A 134 5.29 9.41 5.44
N ALA A 135 5.16 8.38 4.59
CA ALA A 135 3.85 7.97 4.07
C ALA A 135 2.87 7.55 5.18
N MET A 136 3.35 6.84 6.21
CA MET A 136 2.52 6.47 7.36
C MET A 136 2.14 7.67 8.23
N TYR A 137 3.03 8.65 8.38
CA TYR A 137 2.77 9.87 9.13
C TYR A 137 1.62 10.65 8.49
N ASP A 138 1.62 10.78 7.16
CA ASP A 138 0.51 11.41 6.44
C ASP A 138 -0.82 10.67 6.63
N LEU A 139 -0.83 9.33 6.57
CA LEU A 139 -2.02 8.54 6.84
C LEU A 139 -2.56 8.75 8.26
N PHE A 140 -1.67 8.75 9.27
CA PHE A 140 -2.06 9.02 10.65
C PHE A 140 -2.58 10.46 10.84
N ARG A 141 -1.94 11.43 10.18
CA ARG A 141 -2.34 12.85 10.24
C ARG A 141 -3.71 13.08 9.60
N LEU A 142 -4.02 12.37 8.51
CA LEU A 142 -5.31 12.44 7.82
C LEU A 142 -6.41 11.63 8.52
N GLY A 143 -6.10 10.91 9.61
CA GLY A 143 -7.08 10.09 10.33
C GLY A 143 -7.57 8.88 9.53
N ALA A 144 -6.73 8.35 8.63
CA ALA A 144 -7.06 7.14 7.89
C ALA A 144 -7.23 5.94 8.84
N ASP A 145 -8.11 5.00 8.48
CA ASP A 145 -8.27 3.73 9.20
C ASP A 145 -7.12 2.76 8.89
N VAL A 146 -5.94 3.08 9.42
CA VAL A 146 -4.69 2.33 9.26
C VAL A 146 -4.77 0.90 9.81
N ASP A 147 -5.68 0.65 10.76
CA ASP A 147 -5.96 -0.69 11.28
C ASP A 147 -6.66 -1.58 10.26
N THR A 148 -7.23 -1.07 9.16
CA THR A 148 -7.68 -1.93 8.06
C THR A 148 -6.61 -2.14 7.00
N LEU A 149 -5.74 -1.14 6.81
CA LEU A 149 -4.71 -1.12 5.75
C LEU A 149 -3.56 -2.10 6.02
N TYR A 150 -3.07 -2.19 7.27
CA TYR A 150 -1.86 -2.97 7.55
C TYR A 150 -2.16 -4.33 8.17
N ARG A 151 -1.73 -5.41 7.53
CA ARG A 151 -1.93 -6.77 8.05
C ARG A 151 -1.24 -7.01 9.40
N ASN A 152 -0.03 -6.49 9.59
CA ASN A 152 0.74 -6.70 10.82
C ASN A 152 0.40 -5.66 11.90
N LYS A 153 -0.61 -5.97 12.72
CA LYS A 153 -1.07 -5.07 13.79
C LYS A 153 -0.03 -4.82 14.87
N GLY A 154 0.84 -5.80 15.16
CA GLY A 154 1.90 -5.65 16.16
C GLY A 154 2.88 -4.56 15.76
N ALA A 155 3.40 -4.67 14.53
CA ALA A 155 4.30 -3.69 13.95
C ALA A 155 3.64 -2.31 13.83
N LEU A 156 2.36 -2.26 13.40
CA LEU A 156 1.60 -1.00 13.29
C LEU A 156 1.52 -0.27 14.64
N ARG A 157 1.18 -0.98 15.72
CA ARG A 157 1.04 -0.38 17.05
C ARG A 157 2.35 0.22 17.56
N GLU A 158 3.49 -0.39 17.27
CA GLU A 158 4.79 0.18 17.64
C GLU A 158 5.06 1.52 16.96
N ILE A 159 4.77 1.59 15.66
CA ILE A 159 4.95 2.80 14.85
C ILE A 159 3.95 3.88 15.31
N GLN A 160 2.70 3.50 15.55
CA GLN A 160 1.66 4.41 16.05
C GLN A 160 1.99 4.96 17.44
N ARG A 161 2.62 4.16 18.32
CA ARG A 161 3.15 4.67 19.60
C ARG A 161 4.20 5.76 19.40
N ALA A 162 5.13 5.57 18.47
CA ALA A 162 6.13 6.60 18.15
C ALA A 162 5.50 7.88 17.59
N TYR A 163 4.53 7.75 16.68
CA TYR A 163 3.74 8.88 16.18
C TYR A 163 3.04 9.63 17.33
N ASN A 164 2.23 8.92 18.12
CA ASN A 164 1.45 9.52 19.22
C ASN A 164 2.35 10.18 20.26
N ALA A 165 3.47 9.56 20.64
CA ALA A 165 4.43 10.15 21.57
C ALA A 165 5.05 11.44 21.01
N GLY A 166 5.40 11.46 19.72
CA GLY A 166 5.92 12.64 19.04
C GLY A 166 4.89 13.79 18.99
N ARG A 167 3.63 13.48 18.65
CA ARG A 167 2.53 14.45 18.62
C ARG A 167 2.17 14.99 20.00
N ALA A 168 2.10 14.13 21.02
CA ALA A 168 1.82 14.53 22.40
C ALA A 168 2.90 15.45 22.99
N ALA A 169 4.16 15.28 22.56
CA ALA A 169 5.27 16.15 22.93
C ALA A 169 5.45 17.37 21.99
N SER A 170 4.48 17.64 21.10
CA SER A 170 4.52 18.74 20.13
C SER A 170 5.81 18.82 19.31
N ARG A 171 6.39 17.66 18.96
CA ARG A 171 7.64 17.62 18.19
C ARG A 171 7.41 18.04 16.74
N PRO A 172 8.41 18.64 16.07
CA PRO A 172 8.35 18.91 14.64
C PRO A 172 8.17 17.62 13.83
N GLU A 173 7.48 17.72 12.71
CA GLU A 173 7.14 16.60 11.82
C GLU A 173 8.34 15.71 11.48
N GLY A 174 9.42 16.28 10.98
CA GLY A 174 10.62 15.51 10.61
C GLY A 174 11.21 14.72 11.78
N VAL A 175 11.07 15.20 13.03
CA VAL A 175 11.53 14.47 14.22
C VAL A 175 10.60 13.29 14.53
N VAL A 176 9.29 13.44 14.30
CA VAL A 176 8.32 12.35 14.46
C VAL A 176 8.52 11.29 13.39
N VAL A 177 8.66 11.70 12.12
CA VAL A 177 8.94 10.81 10.98
C VAL A 177 10.24 10.04 11.20
N ALA A 178 11.32 10.69 11.63
CA ALA A 178 12.57 10.03 11.94
C ALA A 178 12.42 8.98 13.06
N ALA A 179 11.67 9.30 14.13
CA ALA A 179 11.40 8.35 15.21
C ALA A 179 10.56 7.15 14.76
N MET A 180 9.56 7.37 13.89
CA MET A 180 8.77 6.32 13.26
C MET A 180 9.63 5.46 12.34
N GLY A 181 10.44 6.08 11.48
CA GLY A 181 11.36 5.40 10.57
C GLY A 181 12.34 4.51 11.33
N GLU A 182 12.74 4.95 12.52
CA GLU A 182 13.64 4.17 13.35
C GLU A 182 12.99 2.94 14.01
N VAL A 183 11.68 3.00 14.28
CA VAL A 183 10.90 1.80 14.61
C VAL A 183 10.85 0.85 13.43
N ILE A 184 10.54 1.37 12.23
CA ILE A 184 10.42 0.55 11.01
C ILE A 184 11.76 -0.11 10.67
N ARG A 185 12.88 0.61 10.79
CA ARG A 185 14.22 0.06 10.53
C ARG A 185 14.49 -1.15 11.43
N ARG A 186 14.28 -1.02 12.75
CA ARG A 186 14.45 -2.14 13.69
C ARG A 186 13.53 -3.32 13.38
N GLN A 187 12.30 -3.05 12.96
CA GLN A 187 11.38 -4.10 12.52
C GLN A 187 11.96 -4.86 11.32
N VAL A 188 12.39 -4.13 10.28
CA VAL A 188 13.02 -4.71 9.08
C VAL A 188 14.25 -5.54 9.43
N GLU A 189 15.14 -5.02 10.28
CA GLU A 189 16.33 -5.72 10.78
C GLU A 189 15.99 -7.01 11.53
N SER A 190 14.82 -7.04 12.18
CA SER A 190 14.29 -8.22 12.88
C SER A 190 13.45 -9.14 11.99
N GLY A 191 13.40 -8.89 10.68
CA GLY A 191 12.59 -9.65 9.72
C GLY A 191 11.07 -9.38 9.83
N VAL A 192 10.67 -8.34 10.55
CA VAL A 192 9.29 -7.90 10.72
C VAL A 192 9.00 -6.76 9.74
N TYR A 193 8.03 -6.96 8.85
CA TYR A 193 7.73 -5.95 7.83
C TYR A 193 6.29 -5.47 7.98
N ILE A 194 6.13 -4.15 8.12
CA ILE A 194 4.82 -3.49 8.14
C ILE A 194 4.20 -3.38 6.73
N SER A 195 5.03 -3.24 5.70
CA SER A 195 4.63 -3.05 4.30
C SER A 195 5.46 -3.90 3.35
N ALA A 196 4.89 -4.30 2.22
CA ALA A 196 5.58 -5.03 1.15
C ALA A 196 6.66 -4.18 0.46
N HIS A 197 6.51 -2.84 0.43
CA HIS A 197 7.52 -1.92 -0.10
C HIS A 197 8.88 -2.01 0.60
N LEU A 198 8.90 -2.49 1.85
CA LEU A 198 10.12 -2.68 2.63
C LEU A 198 10.85 -3.99 2.31
N ARG A 199 10.21 -4.96 1.63
CA ARG A 199 10.80 -6.28 1.29
C ARG A 199 11.48 -6.31 -0.08
N SER A 200 11.72 -5.16 -0.68
CA SER A 200 12.29 -5.03 -2.03
C SER A 200 11.43 -5.55 -3.18
N GLY A 201 10.12 -5.76 -2.96
CA GLY A 201 9.25 -6.45 -3.93
C GLY A 201 7.95 -5.72 -4.27
N ALA A 202 7.74 -4.45 -3.88
CA ALA A 202 6.48 -3.77 -4.21
C ALA A 202 6.66 -2.44 -4.94
N VAL A 203 5.71 -2.13 -5.82
CA VAL A 203 5.70 -0.97 -6.71
C VAL A 203 4.27 -0.45 -6.83
N ASP A 204 4.10 0.87 -6.73
CA ASP A 204 2.80 1.50 -6.96
C ASP A 204 2.73 2.11 -8.36
N VAL A 205 1.63 1.89 -9.05
CA VAL A 205 1.34 2.43 -10.37
C VAL A 205 0.12 3.35 -10.29
N ARG A 206 0.25 4.57 -10.84
CA ARG A 206 -0.87 5.53 -10.90
C ARG A 206 -2.04 4.93 -11.68
N ASN A 207 -3.24 5.01 -11.14
CA ASN A 207 -4.46 4.58 -11.86
C ASN A 207 -5.54 5.67 -11.99
N ARG A 208 -5.33 6.85 -11.38
CA ARG A 208 -6.32 7.93 -11.34
C ARG A 208 -6.81 8.36 -12.72
N ASP A 209 -5.93 8.32 -13.71
CA ASP A 209 -6.20 8.81 -15.07
C ASP A 209 -6.38 7.64 -16.06
N MET A 210 -6.47 6.40 -15.56
CA MET A 210 -6.70 5.22 -16.38
C MET A 210 -8.21 5.02 -16.61
N SER A 211 -8.59 4.90 -17.87
CA SER A 211 -9.88 4.37 -18.30
C SER A 211 -10.04 2.89 -17.91
N LEU A 212 -11.28 2.37 -17.93
CA LEU A 212 -11.56 0.98 -17.58
C LEU A 212 -10.80 -0.02 -18.47
N SER A 213 -10.67 0.26 -19.76
CA SER A 213 -9.91 -0.58 -20.71
C SER A 213 -8.42 -0.56 -20.40
N GLU A 214 -7.85 0.58 -20.00
CA GLU A 214 -6.45 0.69 -19.59
C GLU A 214 -6.19 -0.06 -18.28
N LYS A 215 -7.09 0.04 -17.29
CA LYS A 215 -7.00 -0.76 -16.06
C LYS A 215 -6.98 -2.25 -16.37
N ARG A 216 -7.88 -2.71 -17.25
CA ARG A 216 -7.89 -4.11 -17.71
C ARG A 216 -6.61 -4.49 -18.44
N ALA A 217 -6.10 -3.63 -19.32
CA ALA A 217 -4.84 -3.88 -20.03
C ALA A 217 -3.64 -4.01 -19.07
N LEU A 218 -3.62 -3.23 -17.98
CA LEU A 218 -2.60 -3.37 -16.93
C LEU A 218 -2.72 -4.73 -16.24
N LEU A 219 -3.92 -5.13 -15.82
CA LEU A 219 -4.15 -6.41 -15.16
C LEU A 219 -3.80 -7.61 -16.07
N ASP A 220 -4.16 -7.53 -17.35
CA ASP A 220 -3.80 -8.54 -18.36
C ASP A 220 -2.27 -8.63 -18.53
N ALA A 221 -1.57 -7.49 -18.53
CA ALA A 221 -0.11 -7.46 -18.62
C ALA A 221 0.57 -8.01 -17.35
N VAL A 222 0.02 -7.73 -16.17
CA VAL A 222 0.47 -8.32 -14.89
C VAL A 222 0.30 -9.85 -14.92
N LEU A 223 -0.86 -10.33 -15.38
CA LEU A 223 -1.14 -11.75 -15.49
C LEU A 223 -0.20 -12.46 -16.48
N GLU A 224 0.07 -11.84 -17.63
CA GLU A 224 0.98 -12.37 -18.67
C GLU A 224 2.41 -12.57 -18.15
N VAL A 225 2.91 -11.63 -17.34
CA VAL A 225 4.28 -11.70 -16.79
C VAL A 225 4.40 -12.77 -15.70
N GLY A 226 3.35 -12.95 -14.88
CA GLY A 226 3.33 -13.92 -13.79
C GLY A 226 4.25 -13.55 -12.61
N GLY A 227 4.01 -14.16 -11.44
CA GLY A 227 4.76 -13.87 -10.21
C GLY A 227 4.67 -12.41 -9.77
N VAL A 228 3.55 -11.75 -10.12
CA VAL A 228 3.20 -10.40 -9.69
C VAL A 228 1.71 -10.39 -9.35
N THR A 229 1.38 -9.92 -8.15
CA THR A 229 -0.01 -9.68 -7.72
C THR A 229 -0.31 -8.19 -7.85
N ALA A 230 -1.47 -7.84 -8.39
CA ALA A 230 -1.96 -6.46 -8.45
C ALA A 230 -3.19 -6.28 -7.56
N LEU A 231 -3.17 -5.24 -6.72
CA LEU A 231 -4.30 -4.82 -5.90
C LEU A 231 -4.64 -3.37 -6.22
N GLU A 232 -5.92 -3.08 -6.48
CA GLU A 232 -6.37 -1.69 -6.65
C GLU A 232 -6.62 -1.06 -5.28
N GLU A 233 -5.86 -0.02 -4.94
CA GLU A 233 -6.06 0.79 -3.75
C GLU A 233 -6.76 2.10 -4.14
N THR A 234 -7.75 2.52 -3.35
CA THR A 234 -8.62 3.66 -3.69
C THR A 234 -8.25 4.95 -2.97
N ARG A 235 -7.38 4.91 -1.95
CA ARG A 235 -7.05 6.05 -1.08
C ARG A 235 -5.58 6.03 -0.63
N PRO A 236 -4.67 6.76 -1.32
CA PRO A 236 -4.86 7.42 -2.62
C PRO A 236 -5.04 6.41 -3.76
N PRO A 237 -5.65 6.80 -4.90
CA PRO A 237 -5.90 5.87 -6.00
C PRO A 237 -4.60 5.44 -6.71
N HIS A 238 -4.27 4.14 -6.60
CA HIS A 238 -3.15 3.49 -7.31
C HIS A 238 -3.36 1.97 -7.43
N TYR A 239 -2.56 1.30 -8.25
CA TYR A 239 -2.38 -0.15 -8.20
C TYR A 239 -1.12 -0.47 -7.40
N HIS A 240 -1.26 -1.26 -6.35
CA HIS A 240 -0.15 -1.85 -5.62
C HIS A 240 0.24 -3.17 -6.30
N LEU A 241 1.47 -3.23 -6.83
CA LEU A 241 2.04 -4.42 -7.46
C LEU A 241 3.02 -5.07 -6.50
N GLN A 242 2.77 -6.32 -6.12
CA GLN A 242 3.68 -7.15 -5.33
C GLN A 242 4.35 -8.18 -6.24
N VAL A 243 5.67 -8.11 -6.32
CA VAL A 243 6.57 -8.97 -7.07
C VAL A 243 7.11 -10.08 -6.17
N ASP A 244 6.92 -11.34 -6.59
CA ASP A 244 7.49 -12.54 -5.95
C ASP A 244 8.96 -12.75 -6.30
#